data_AF-A0ABD1BR69-F1
#
_entry.id   AF-A0ABD1BR69-F1
#
_cell.length_a   1.000
_cell.length_b   1.000
_cell.length_c   1.000
_cell.angle_alpha   90.00
_cell.angle_beta   90.00
_cell.angle_gamma   90.00
#
_symmetry.space_group_name_H-M   'P 1'
#
loop_
_entity.id
_entity.type
_entity.pdbx_description
1 polymer ?
#
loop_
_entity_poly.entity_id
_entity_poly.type
_entity_poly.pdbx_seq_one_letter_code
_entity_poly.pdbx_strand_id
1 'polypeptide(L)'
;MGNQIPKAYTFEIENFSKRNDPFKCPLFSIQNCNWYVMVYPKGYGTSKHMSVYLGVPDSPLRSQNWWRQTTFRFVIVNPSSVLKSKSLGDSFLLNSVT
;
A
#
# COMPACT_ATOMS: atom_id res chain seq x y z
N MET A 1 -21.62 20.66 7.69
CA MET A 1 -21.56 19.67 6.60
C MET A 1 -20.31 18.83 6.83
N GLY A 2 -20.43 17.53 7.13
CA GLY A 2 -19.27 16.71 7.50
C GLY A 2 -18.44 16.36 6.28
N ASN A 3 -17.15 16.74 6.26
CA ASN A 3 -16.21 16.30 5.24
C ASN A 3 -16.10 14.76 5.29
N GLN A 4 -16.50 14.09 4.21
CA GLN A 4 -16.33 12.65 4.06
C GLN A 4 -14.83 12.35 3.98
N ILE A 5 -14.29 11.66 4.99
CA ILE A 5 -12.91 11.22 4.98
C ILE A 5 -12.80 10.03 4.01
N PRO A 6 -11.93 10.10 2.98
CA PRO A 6 -11.73 8.99 2.06
C PRO A 6 -11.35 7.72 2.83
N LYS A 7 -12.04 6.61 2.57
CA LYS A 7 -11.78 5.31 3.22
C LYS A 7 -10.91 4.38 2.40
N ALA A 8 -10.71 4.68 1.12
CA ALA A 8 -9.94 3.87 0.20
C ALA A 8 -9.16 4.76 -0.78
N TYR A 9 -8.02 4.25 -1.23
CA TYR A 9 -7.22 4.83 -2.30
C TYR A 9 -7.06 3.77 -3.39
N THR A 10 -7.27 4.18 -4.64
CA THR A 10 -7.13 3.32 -5.82
C THR A 10 -6.16 3.98 -6.77
N PHE A 11 -5.26 3.19 -7.34
CA PHE A 11 -4.35 3.64 -8.39
C PHE A 11 -4.21 2.54 -9.43
N GLU A 12 -3.97 2.94 -10.67
CA GLU A 12 -3.73 2.02 -11.78
C GLU A 12 -2.21 1.86 -12.01
N ILE A 13 -1.78 0.63 -12.29
CA ILE A 13 -0.40 0.35 -12.68
C ILE A 13 -0.37 0.05 -14.17
N GLU A 14 0.03 1.04 -14.95
CA GLU A 14 0.23 0.86 -16.37
C GLU A 14 1.39 -0.10 -16.66
N ASN A 15 1.18 -0.93 -17.69
CA ASN A 15 2.17 -1.86 -18.21
C ASN A 15 2.80 -2.75 -17.12
N PHE A 16 2.01 -3.23 -16.15
CA PHE A 16 2.51 -4.01 -15.02
C PHE A 16 3.40 -5.19 -15.44
N SER A 17 3.07 -5.89 -16.53
CA SER A 17 3.86 -7.01 -17.06
C SER A 17 5.28 -6.64 -17.51
N LYS A 18 5.55 -5.37 -17.79
CA LYS A 18 6.87 -4.86 -18.18
C LYS A 18 7.71 -4.38 -16.99
N ARG A 19 7.11 -4.28 -15.79
CA ARG A 19 7.80 -3.82 -14.59
C ARG A 19 8.43 -5.01 -13.87
N ASN A 20 9.76 -4.98 -13.72
CA ASN A 20 10.50 -5.97 -12.95
C ASN A 20 11.01 -5.38 -11.63
N ASP A 21 11.37 -4.09 -11.65
CA ASP A 21 11.95 -3.43 -10.49
C ASP A 21 10.89 -2.99 -9.48
N PRO A 22 11.24 -2.95 -8.18
CA PRO A 22 10.38 -2.40 -7.15
C PRO A 22 10.07 -0.93 -7.41
N PHE A 23 8.83 -0.50 -7.14
CA PHE A 23 8.45 0.90 -7.28
C PHE A 23 7.45 1.34 -6.20
N LYS A 24 7.49 2.64 -5.91
CA LYS A 24 6.60 3.31 -4.97
C LYS A 24 5.46 3.99 -5.72
N CYS A 25 4.25 3.80 -5.24
CA CYS A 25 3.06 4.47 -5.75
C CYS A 25 3.02 5.93 -5.27
N PRO A 26 2.23 6.81 -5.93
CA PRO A 26 2.04 8.18 -5.47
C PRO A 26 1.63 8.22 -3.99
N LEU A 27 2.10 9.25 -3.27
CA LEU A 27 1.66 9.48 -1.90
C LEU A 27 0.17 9.76 -1.87
N PHE A 28 -0.53 9.21 -0.89
CA PHE A 28 -1.94 9.47 -0.67
C PHE A 28 -2.22 9.67 0.81
N SER A 29 -3.29 10.43 1.10
CA SER A 29 -3.65 10.80 2.47
C SER A 29 -5.00 10.20 2.83
N ILE A 30 -5.04 9.40 3.90
CA ILE A 30 -6.26 8.84 4.49
C ILE A 30 -6.18 9.04 6.00
N GLN A 31 -7.26 9.54 6.61
CA GLN A 31 -7.35 9.81 8.04
C GLN A 31 -6.16 10.65 8.57
N ASN A 32 -5.85 11.75 7.88
CA ASN A 32 -4.78 12.69 8.25
C ASN A 32 -3.38 12.07 8.30
N CYS A 33 -3.20 10.88 7.72
CA CYS A 33 -1.91 10.22 7.59
C CYS A 33 -1.55 10.10 6.12
N ASN A 34 -0.28 10.37 5.81
CA ASN A 34 0.26 10.10 4.48
C ASN A 34 0.73 8.65 4.42
N TRP A 35 0.49 8.02 3.29
CA TRP A 35 0.80 6.63 3.02
C TRP A 35 1.39 6.48 1.63
N TYR A 36 2.07 5.37 1.41
CA TYR A 36 2.44 4.90 0.07
C TYR A 36 2.32 3.39 0.00
N VAL A 37 2.19 2.87 -1.22
CA VAL A 37 2.29 1.44 -1.49
C VAL A 37 3.62 1.16 -2.19
N MET A 38 4.41 0.24 -1.63
CA MET A 38 5.58 -0.31 -2.30
C MET A 38 5.19 -1.61 -3.00
N VAL A 39 5.51 -1.71 -4.28
CA VAL A 39 5.18 -2.87 -5.11
C VAL A 39 6.47 -3.53 -5.57
N TYR A 40 6.58 -4.84 -5.34
CA TYR A 40 7.63 -5.70 -5.88
C TYR A 40 6.98 -6.67 -6.88
N PRO A 41 7.05 -6.38 -8.20
CA PRO A 41 6.39 -7.21 -9.22
C PRO A 41 6.84 -8.67 -9.21
N LYS A 42 8.12 -8.90 -8.90
CA LYS A 42 8.73 -10.24 -8.80
C LYS A 42 8.80 -10.77 -7.37
N GLY A 43 8.22 -10.07 -6.40
CA GLY A 43 8.29 -10.41 -4.99
C GLY A 43 9.59 -9.98 -4.32
N TYR A 44 9.59 -10.06 -2.99
CA TYR A 44 10.78 -9.85 -2.16
C TYR A 44 11.20 -11.19 -1.54
N GLY A 45 12.40 -11.68 -1.87
CA GLY A 45 12.93 -12.96 -1.38
C GLY A 45 12.32 -14.23 -2.01
N THR A 46 11.23 -14.11 -2.78
CA THR A 46 10.65 -15.21 -3.58
C THR A 46 10.27 -14.69 -4.96
N SER A 47 10.50 -15.47 -6.03
CA SER A 47 10.24 -15.05 -7.42
C SER A 47 8.86 -15.45 -7.97
N LYS A 48 8.03 -16.13 -7.16
CA LYS A 48 6.77 -16.74 -7.61
C LYS A 48 5.54 -15.84 -7.44
N HIS A 49 5.64 -14.83 -6.59
CA HIS A 49 4.51 -13.99 -6.20
C HIS A 49 4.90 -12.52 -6.21
N MET A 50 3.92 -11.67 -6.45
CA MET A 50 4.05 -10.23 -6.24
C MET A 50 3.98 -9.92 -4.75
N SER A 51 4.84 -9.04 -4.25
CA SER A 51 4.77 -8.54 -2.88
C SER A 51 4.31 -7.08 -2.87
N VAL A 52 3.43 -6.73 -1.95
CA VAL A 52 2.85 -5.39 -1.81
C VAL A 52 2.92 -4.99 -0.34
N TYR A 53 3.42 -3.79 -0.06
CA TYR A 53 3.62 -3.28 1.29
C TYR A 53 2.98 -1.90 1.43
N LEU A 54 2.36 -1.66 2.59
CA LEU A 54 1.89 -0.34 2.98
C LEU A 54 3.01 0.33 3.78
N GLY A 55 3.43 1.51 3.35
CA GLY A 55 4.46 2.30 4.03
C GLY A 55 3.93 3.67 4.45
N VAL A 56 4.57 4.24 5.46
CA VAL A 56 4.41 5.63 5.86
C VAL A 56 5.61 6.39 5.28
N PRO A 57 5.41 7.46 4.47
CA PRO A 57 6.54 8.26 3.98
C PRO A 57 7.31 8.84 5.16
N ASP A 58 8.58 9.20 4.92
CA ASP A 58 9.53 9.69 5.94
C ASP A 58 8.80 10.37 7.09
N SER A 59 8.89 9.71 8.25
CA SER A 59 8.10 10.03 9.42
C SER A 59 8.12 11.53 9.65
N PRO A 60 7.00 12.18 10.04
CA PRO A 60 7.05 13.54 10.55
C PRO A 60 7.95 13.69 11.80
N LEU A 61 8.63 12.63 12.24
CA LEU A 61 9.41 12.57 13.45
C LEU A 61 10.75 11.87 13.19
N ARG A 62 11.79 12.69 13.08
CA ARG A 62 13.15 12.40 13.56
C ARG A 62 13.18 11.93 15.03
N SER A 63 12.05 11.94 15.77
CA SER A 63 11.96 11.37 17.10
C SER A 63 11.79 9.85 17.00
N GLN A 64 12.82 9.13 17.44
CA GLN A 64 12.74 7.73 17.83
C GLN A 64 11.51 7.56 18.78
N ASN A 65 10.80 6.43 18.67
CA ASN A 65 9.63 6.03 19.50
C ASN A 65 8.20 6.30 18.95
N TRP A 66 7.97 6.29 17.63
CA TRP A 66 6.60 6.33 17.10
C TRP A 66 6.15 4.95 16.56
N TRP A 67 4.87 4.64 16.74
CA TRP A 67 4.19 3.51 16.10
C TRP A 67 2.82 3.96 15.60
N ARG A 68 2.28 3.27 14.59
CA ARG A 68 0.91 3.46 14.12
C ARG A 68 0.24 2.11 13.93
N GLN A 69 -0.91 1.96 14.58
CA GLN A 69 -1.80 0.83 14.35
C GLN A 69 -2.80 1.20 13.26
N THR A 70 -2.93 0.33 12.28
CA THR A 70 -3.90 0.48 11.20
C THR A 70 -4.36 -0.88 10.71
N THR A 71 -5.61 -0.94 10.27
CA THR A 71 -6.18 -2.10 9.59
C THR A 71 -6.41 -1.70 8.15
N PHE A 72 -5.85 -2.49 7.23
CA PHE A 72 -5.98 -2.21 5.81
C PHE A 72 -6.27 -3.47 5.01
N ARG A 73 -6.71 -3.26 3.77
CA ARG A 73 -6.96 -4.32 2.81
C ARG A 73 -6.44 -3.89 1.45
N PHE A 74 -5.53 -4.68 0.89
CA PHE A 74 -5.18 -4.58 -0.51
C PHE A 74 -6.24 -5.27 -1.36
N VAL A 75 -6.66 -4.60 -2.43
CA VAL A 75 -7.59 -5.15 -3.41
C VAL A 75 -6.94 -5.02 -4.78
N ILE A 76 -6.66 -6.16 -5.42
CA ILE A 76 -6.23 -6.22 -6.82
C ILE A 76 -7.48 -6.41 -7.65
N VAL A 77 -7.89 -5.34 -8.33
CA VAL A 77 -9.07 -5.34 -9.20
C VAL A 77 -8.68 -5.97 -10.53
N ASN A 78 -9.46 -6.97 -10.96
CA ASN A 78 -9.38 -7.47 -12.32
C ASN A 78 -10.33 -6.64 -13.20
N PRO A 79 -9.82 -5.79 -14.11
CA PRO A 79 -10.66 -4.90 -14.91
C PRO A 79 -11.57 -5.66 -15.88
N SER A 80 -11.18 -6.86 -16.33
CA SER A 80 -11.99 -7.70 -17.21
C SER A 80 -13.11 -8.45 -16.47
N SER A 81 -13.00 -8.62 -15.14
CA SER A 81 -14.04 -9.26 -14.34
C SER A 81 -13.86 -8.95 -12.86
N VAL A 82 -14.70 -8.06 -12.33
CA VAL A 82 -14.66 -7.65 -10.91
C VAL A 82 -14.80 -8.86 -9.98
N LEU A 83 -15.59 -9.87 -10.35
CA LEU A 83 -15.78 -11.11 -9.59
C LEU A 83 -14.50 -11.95 -9.45
N LYS A 84 -13.51 -11.76 -10.33
CA LYS A 84 -12.20 -12.43 -10.28
C LYS A 84 -11.13 -11.58 -9.59
N SER A 85 -11.51 -10.47 -8.97
CA SER A 85 -10.61 -9.64 -8.18
C SER A 85 -10.16 -10.38 -6.92
N LYS A 86 -8.96 -10.08 -6.43
CA LYS A 86 -8.39 -10.70 -5.22
C LYS A 86 -8.23 -9.63 -4.15
N SER A 87 -8.53 -9.95 -2.91
CA SER A 87 -8.26 -9.07 -1.77
C SER A 87 -7.45 -9.79 -0.71
N LEU A 88 -6.46 -9.09 -0.15
CA LEU A 88 -5.68 -9.52 0.99
C LEU A 88 -5.81 -8.44 2.06
N GLY A 89 -6.35 -8.78 3.22
CA GLY A 89 -6.51 -7.85 4.34
C GLY A 89 -5.91 -8.43 5.59
N ASP A 90 -5.19 -7.60 6.33
CA ASP A 90 -4.55 -7.98 7.57
C ASP A 90 -4.30 -6.72 8.43
N SER A 91 -4.14 -6.89 9.73
CA SER A 91 -3.91 -5.81 10.70
C SER A 91 -2.44 -5.79 11.09
N PHE A 92 -1.78 -4.65 10.88
CA PHE A 92 -0.36 -4.54 11.19
C PHE A 92 -0.06 -3.35 12.10
N LEU A 93 0.90 -3.55 12.99
CA LEU A 93 1.59 -2.47 13.69
C LEU A 93 2.74 -2.01 12.80
N LEU A 94 2.62 -0.80 12.25
CA LEU A 94 3.70 -0.18 11.49
C LEU A 94 4.58 0.61 12.44
N ASN A 95 5.87 0.27 12.44
CA ASN A 95 6.91 0.87 13.25
C ASN A 95 8.04 1.38 12.35
N SER A 96 8.77 2.39 12.81
CA SER A 96 10.06 2.72 12.22
C SER A 96 11.06 1.63 12.60
N VAL A 97 11.40 0.75 11.66
CA VAL A 97 12.56 -0.13 11.82
C VAL A 97 13.81 0.74 11.68
N THR A 98 14.71 0.62 12.65
CA THR A 98 16.02 1.30 12.68
C THR A 98 16.97 0.64 11.70
#